data_AF-A0A375C889-F1
#
_entry.id   AF-A0A375C889-F1
#
_cell.length_a   1.000
_cell.length_b   1.000
_cell.length_c   1.000
_cell.angle_alpha   90.00
_cell.angle_beta   90.00
_cell.angle_gamma   90.00
#
_symmetry.space_group_name_H-M   'P 1'
#
loop_
_entity.id
_entity.type
_entity.pdbx_description
1 polymer ?
#
loop_
_entity_poly.entity_id
_entity_poly.type
_entity_poly.pdbx_seq_one_letter_code
_entity_poly.pdbx_strand_id
1 'polypeptide(L)'
;MPVTGRIGRLRRRRMALGLSLIEVLITLVITSVGLLGLAKMQAAALANTQIARGRSLVALQLESLAAAMHGNRGFWAAGTAPQTFTLSGATVTDSTGALSAAAPDCASVACTPIQMAAYDVQHWAADMAAHFPTYAATVNCSNDISRPIRCSLTATWSEHYLAYNQTTAAQTSAMAATQSLTLHVQP
;
A
#
# COMPACT_ATOMS: atom_id res chain seq x y z
N MET A 1 46.41 80.24 18.38
CA MET A 1 45.74 79.40 17.35
C MET A 1 46.71 78.30 16.95
N PRO A 2 46.32 77.00 16.85
CA PRO A 2 45.06 76.50 16.32
C PRO A 2 44.28 75.56 17.25
N VAL A 3 43.03 75.32 16.85
CA VAL A 3 42.01 74.48 17.46
C VAL A 3 42.11 73.08 16.86
N THR A 4 42.23 72.03 17.67
CA THR A 4 42.08 70.63 17.22
C THR A 4 40.70 70.12 17.62
N GLY A 5 39.78 70.16 16.65
CA GLY A 5 38.40 69.69 16.77
C GLY A 5 38.31 68.18 16.95
N ARG A 6 37.57 67.76 17.98
CA ARG A 6 37.28 66.36 18.29
C ARG A 6 36.11 65.89 17.42
N ILE A 7 36.37 65.03 16.43
CA ILE A 7 35.34 64.44 15.57
C ILE A 7 34.57 63.39 16.39
N GLY A 8 33.38 63.77 16.89
CA GLY A 8 32.44 62.85 17.52
C GLY A 8 31.79 61.94 16.48
N ARG A 9 32.07 60.63 16.53
CA ARG A 9 31.34 59.63 15.77
C ARG A 9 29.89 59.54 16.29
N LEU A 10 28.94 60.03 15.51
CA LEU A 10 27.51 59.83 15.76
C LEU A 10 27.17 58.34 15.56
N ARG A 11 27.15 57.58 16.65
CA ARG A 11 26.63 56.22 16.69
C ARG A 11 25.12 56.31 16.55
N ARG A 12 24.61 56.10 15.33
CA ARG A 12 23.17 55.97 15.04
C ARG A 12 22.64 54.79 15.87
N ARG A 13 22.10 55.07 17.06
CA ARG A 13 21.31 54.08 17.80
C ARG A 13 20.12 53.77 16.90
N ARG A 14 20.06 52.55 16.34
CA ARG A 14 18.81 52.05 15.79
C ARG A 14 17.85 52.01 16.98
N MET A 15 16.91 52.95 17.03
CA MET A 15 15.79 52.86 17.95
C MET A 15 15.02 51.61 17.55
N ALA A 16 15.07 50.58 18.39
CA ALA A 16 14.09 49.51 18.34
C ALA A 16 12.75 50.17 18.71
N LEU A 17 11.94 50.46 17.70
CA LEU A 17 10.54 50.79 17.90
C LEU A 17 9.90 49.57 18.57
N GLY A 18 9.39 49.74 19.78
CA GLY A 18 8.75 48.66 20.53
C GLY A 18 7.56 48.13 19.75
N LEU A 19 7.43 46.80 19.63
CA LEU A 19 6.28 46.17 19.00
C LEU A 19 5.00 46.66 19.68
N SER A 20 4.03 47.07 18.86
CA SER A 20 2.69 47.35 19.36
C SER A 20 2.02 46.03 19.79
N LEU A 21 1.21 46.05 20.85
CA LEU A 21 0.47 44.86 21.32
C LEU A 21 -0.44 44.29 20.20
N ILE A 22 -0.94 45.15 19.31
CA ILE A 22 -1.74 44.75 18.15
C ILE A 22 -0.92 44.04 17.07
N GLU A 23 0.37 44.40 16.92
CA GLU A 23 1.27 43.80 15.95
C GLU A 23 1.56 42.35 16.32
N VAL A 24 1.84 42.09 17.60
CA VAL A 24 2.02 40.72 18.12
C VAL A 24 0.75 39.90 17.93
N LEU A 25 -0.43 40.47 18.21
CA LEU A 25 -1.69 39.76 18.06
C LEU A 25 -1.98 39.38 16.60
N ILE A 26 -1.70 40.28 15.64
CA ILE A 26 -1.79 39.99 14.21
C ILE A 26 -0.80 38.89 13.81
N THR A 27 0.46 38.94 14.29
CA THR A 27 1.45 37.88 13.98
C THR A 27 1.02 36.52 14.51
N LEU A 28 0.42 36.45 15.70
CA LEU A 28 -0.10 35.21 16.27
C LEU A 28 -1.26 34.64 15.45
N VAL A 29 -2.16 35.50 14.94
CA VAL A 29 -3.26 35.06 14.07
C VAL A 29 -2.72 34.52 12.74
N ILE A 30 -1.82 35.24 12.08
CA ILE A 30 -1.25 34.81 10.79
C ILE A 30 -0.46 33.50 10.95
N THR A 31 0.37 33.39 11.99
CA THR A 31 1.14 32.16 12.26
C THR A 31 0.23 30.98 12.61
N SER A 32 -0.83 31.20 13.39
CA SER A 32 -1.81 30.15 13.70
C SER A 32 -2.52 29.63 12.46
N VAL A 33 -2.96 30.53 11.55
CA VAL A 33 -3.56 30.13 10.26
C VAL A 33 -2.56 29.37 9.38
N GLY A 34 -1.30 29.81 9.35
CA GLY A 34 -0.22 29.11 8.65
C GLY A 34 0.02 27.70 9.19
N LEU A 35 0.05 27.53 10.51
CA LEU A 35 0.22 26.23 11.17
C LEU A 35 -0.95 25.29 10.90
N LEU A 36 -2.19 25.79 10.86
CA LEU A 36 -3.36 24.99 10.47
C LEU A 36 -3.24 24.51 9.01
N GLY A 37 -2.69 25.34 8.11
CA GLY A 37 -2.38 24.94 6.74
C GLY A 37 -1.36 23.80 6.67
N LEU A 38 -0.27 23.91 7.43
CA LEU A 38 0.76 22.86 7.51
C LEU A 38 0.22 21.56 8.11
N ALA A 39 -0.60 21.63 9.16
CA ALA A 39 -1.21 20.46 9.78
C ALA A 39 -2.09 19.67 8.79
N LYS A 40 -2.87 20.37 7.97
CA LYS A 40 -3.66 19.74 6.89
C LYS A 40 -2.78 19.04 5.87
N MET A 41 -1.67 19.66 5.46
CA MET A 41 -0.73 19.05 4.51
C MET A 41 -0.04 17.82 5.11
N GLN A 42 0.35 17.86 6.39
CA GLN A 42 0.93 16.71 7.09
C GLN A 42 -0.07 15.55 7.18
N ALA A 43 -1.33 15.83 7.51
CA ALA A 43 -2.39 14.82 7.52
C ALA A 43 -2.60 14.19 6.12
N ALA A 44 -2.59 15.00 5.07
CA ALA A 44 -2.67 14.53 3.69
C ALA A 44 -1.48 13.62 3.32
N ALA A 45 -0.26 14.04 3.66
CA ALA A 45 0.94 13.28 3.40
C ALA A 45 0.89 11.92 4.12
N LEU A 46 0.51 11.89 5.40
CA LEU A 46 0.35 10.65 6.17
C LEU A 46 -0.68 9.71 5.52
N ALA A 47 -1.86 10.21 5.13
CA ALA A 47 -2.87 9.40 4.46
C ALA A 47 -2.34 8.77 3.17
N ASN A 48 -1.65 9.56 2.33
CA ASN A 48 -1.04 9.06 1.10
C ASN A 48 0.05 8.01 1.37
N THR A 49 0.86 8.19 2.41
CA THR A 49 1.88 7.19 2.77
C THR A 49 1.27 5.86 3.21
N GLN A 50 0.13 5.88 3.91
CA GLN A 50 -0.56 4.66 4.32
C GLN A 50 -1.13 3.90 3.12
N ILE A 51 -1.73 4.61 2.15
CA ILE A 51 -2.23 4.01 0.91
C ILE A 51 -1.06 3.39 0.13
N ALA A 52 0.03 4.12 -0.06
CA ALA A 52 1.21 3.61 -0.77
C ALA A 52 1.83 2.38 -0.09
N ARG A 53 1.86 2.35 1.25
CA ARG A 53 2.28 1.17 2.03
C ARG A 53 1.36 -0.03 1.77
N GLY A 54 0.05 0.17 1.79
CA GLY A 54 -0.92 -0.88 1.48
C GLY A 54 -0.69 -1.49 0.09
N ARG A 55 -0.55 -0.65 -0.94
CA ARG A 55 -0.24 -1.10 -2.32
C ARG A 55 1.06 -1.91 -2.39
N SER A 56 2.08 -1.46 -1.67
CA SER A 56 3.38 -2.13 -1.64
C SER A 56 3.29 -3.50 -0.98
N LEU A 57 2.53 -3.63 0.11
CA LEU A 57 2.29 -4.91 0.78
C LEU A 57 1.51 -5.89 -0.11
N VAL A 58 0.47 -5.42 -0.81
CA VAL A 58 -0.27 -6.26 -1.76
C VAL A 58 0.65 -6.76 -2.88
N ALA A 59 1.50 -5.88 -3.42
CA ALA A 59 2.47 -6.26 -4.44
C ALA A 59 3.45 -7.32 -3.93
N LEU A 60 4.04 -7.12 -2.74
CA LEU A 60 4.94 -8.09 -2.11
C LEU A 60 4.25 -9.44 -1.87
N GLN A 61 3.01 -9.43 -1.40
CA GLN A 61 2.24 -10.64 -1.17
C GLN A 61 1.97 -11.36 -2.49
N LEU A 62 1.53 -10.67 -3.54
CA LEU A 62 1.35 -11.26 -4.87
C LEU A 62 2.65 -11.83 -5.46
N GLU A 63 3.78 -11.14 -5.31
CA GLU A 63 5.09 -11.62 -5.74
C GLU A 63 5.52 -12.87 -4.97
N SER A 64 5.18 -12.98 -3.68
CA SER A 64 5.47 -14.20 -2.90
C SER A 64 4.71 -15.42 -3.43
N LEU A 65 3.43 -15.27 -3.82
CA LEU A 65 2.66 -16.34 -4.46
C LEU A 65 3.22 -16.68 -5.83
N ALA A 66 3.58 -15.67 -6.61
CA ALA A 66 4.21 -15.86 -7.91
C ALA A 66 5.51 -16.68 -7.79
N ALA A 67 6.35 -16.35 -6.80
CA ALA A 67 7.59 -17.06 -6.53
C ALA A 67 7.32 -18.51 -6.07
N ALA A 68 6.33 -18.75 -5.21
CA ALA A 68 5.94 -20.09 -4.77
C ALA A 68 5.49 -20.96 -5.96
N MET A 69 4.64 -20.41 -6.83
CA MET A 69 4.21 -21.10 -8.06
C MET A 69 5.39 -21.37 -8.99
N HIS A 70 6.29 -20.41 -9.18
CA HIS A 70 7.47 -20.59 -10.02
C HIS A 70 8.41 -21.69 -9.47
N GLY A 71 8.60 -21.77 -8.16
CA GLY A 71 9.43 -22.78 -7.51
C GLY A 71 8.89 -24.21 -7.60
N ASN A 72 7.56 -24.38 -7.73
CA ASN A 72 6.92 -25.68 -7.82
C ASN A 72 7.01 -26.26 -9.25
N ARG A 73 8.12 -26.92 -9.57
CA ARG A 73 8.35 -27.51 -10.91
C ARG A 73 7.25 -28.49 -11.36
N GLY A 74 6.63 -29.20 -10.41
CA GLY A 74 5.57 -30.15 -10.72
C GLY A 74 4.25 -29.48 -11.12
N PHE A 75 4.00 -28.24 -10.68
CA PHE A 75 2.86 -27.43 -11.11
C PHE A 75 2.94 -27.06 -12.61
N TRP A 76 4.15 -26.89 -13.15
CA TRP A 76 4.37 -26.54 -14.56
C TRP A 76 4.38 -27.76 -15.48
N ALA A 77 4.12 -28.97 -14.98
CA ALA A 77 3.96 -30.15 -15.81
C ALA A 77 2.65 -30.08 -16.59
N ALA A 78 2.65 -30.58 -17.84
CA ALA A 78 1.47 -30.55 -18.69
C ALA A 78 0.27 -31.22 -18.00
N GLY A 79 -0.87 -30.51 -17.94
CA GLY A 79 -2.12 -31.00 -17.37
C GLY A 79 -2.23 -30.97 -15.85
N THR A 80 -1.25 -30.40 -15.12
CA THR A 80 -1.31 -30.30 -13.65
C THR A 80 -1.79 -28.94 -13.12
N ALA A 81 -1.50 -27.84 -13.82
CA ALA A 81 -1.97 -26.52 -13.42
C ALA A 81 -3.50 -26.40 -13.55
N PRO A 82 -4.23 -25.99 -12.49
CA PRO A 82 -5.66 -25.73 -12.58
C PRO A 82 -5.95 -24.55 -13.51
N GLN A 83 -7.10 -24.57 -14.18
CA GLN A 83 -7.48 -23.53 -15.14
C GLN A 83 -7.71 -22.18 -14.48
N THR A 84 -8.57 -22.17 -13.45
CA THR A 84 -8.89 -20.96 -12.71
C THR A 84 -9.13 -21.34 -11.26
N PHE A 85 -8.57 -20.55 -10.35
CA PHE A 85 -8.92 -20.59 -8.94
C PHE A 85 -9.08 -19.18 -8.38
N THR A 86 -9.92 -19.06 -7.35
CA THR A 86 -10.25 -17.80 -6.69
C THR A 86 -9.97 -17.87 -5.20
N LEU A 87 -9.67 -16.71 -4.63
CA LEU A 87 -9.25 -16.53 -3.24
C LEU A 87 -10.04 -15.36 -2.67
N SER A 88 -10.69 -15.56 -1.53
CA SER A 88 -11.37 -14.49 -0.81
C SER A 88 -11.33 -14.78 0.68
N GLY A 89 -10.76 -13.84 1.45
CA GLY A 89 -10.37 -14.14 2.83
C GLY A 89 -9.43 -15.34 2.86
N ALA A 90 -9.61 -16.24 3.83
CA ALA A 90 -8.83 -17.48 3.91
C ALA A 90 -9.34 -18.62 3.01
N THR A 91 -10.38 -18.38 2.20
CA THR A 91 -11.03 -19.42 1.41
C THR A 91 -10.43 -19.53 0.03
N VAL A 92 -10.02 -20.76 -0.33
CA VAL A 92 -9.56 -21.13 -1.67
C VAL A 92 -10.68 -21.87 -2.40
N THR A 93 -11.01 -21.45 -3.61
CA THR A 93 -11.98 -22.12 -4.48
C THR A 93 -11.35 -22.49 -5.81
N ASP A 94 -11.41 -23.76 -6.18
CA ASP A 94 -10.96 -24.27 -7.48
C ASP A 94 -11.98 -25.30 -8.00
N SER A 95 -12.14 -25.32 -9.32
CA SER A 95 -12.90 -26.31 -10.09
C SER A 95 -12.51 -27.76 -9.83
N THR A 96 -11.24 -28.04 -9.54
CA THR A 96 -10.75 -29.42 -9.35
C THR A 96 -10.80 -29.88 -7.89
N GLY A 97 -10.93 -28.95 -6.95
CA GLY A 97 -10.83 -29.21 -5.51
C GLY A 97 -9.42 -29.54 -5.02
N ALA A 98 -8.40 -29.55 -5.90
CA ALA A 98 -7.04 -29.94 -5.52
C ALA A 98 -6.36 -28.88 -4.64
N LEU A 99 -6.57 -27.59 -4.94
CA LEU A 99 -5.99 -26.48 -4.17
C LEU A 99 -6.75 -26.17 -2.87
N SER A 100 -8.02 -26.53 -2.79
CA SER A 100 -8.86 -26.33 -1.60
C SER A 100 -8.88 -27.55 -0.68
N ALA A 101 -8.29 -28.68 -1.10
CA ALA A 101 -8.13 -29.86 -0.26
C ALA A 101 -7.22 -29.57 0.94
N ALA A 102 -7.48 -30.22 2.08
CA ALA A 102 -6.61 -30.11 3.24
C ALA A 102 -5.18 -30.54 2.89
N ALA A 103 -4.25 -29.59 2.95
CA ALA A 103 -2.84 -29.84 2.69
C ALA A 103 -2.11 -30.16 4.00
N PRO A 104 -1.18 -31.13 4.01
CA PRO A 104 -0.27 -31.30 5.14
C PRO A 104 0.64 -30.08 5.26
N ASP A 105 1.26 -29.91 6.44
CA ASP A 105 2.28 -28.87 6.63
C ASP A 105 3.54 -29.18 5.81
N CYS A 106 3.62 -28.59 4.63
CA CYS A 106 4.73 -28.79 3.70
C CYS A 106 6.03 -28.12 4.17
N ALA A 107 6.03 -27.39 5.28
CA ALA A 107 7.25 -26.91 5.93
C ALA A 107 7.91 -27.99 6.79
N SER A 108 7.15 -28.99 7.26
CA SER A 108 7.65 -30.05 8.15
C SER A 108 7.60 -31.46 7.54
N VAL A 109 6.81 -31.68 6.50
CA VAL A 109 6.63 -32.98 5.85
C VAL A 109 6.90 -32.88 4.34
N ALA A 110 7.43 -33.95 3.75
CA ALA A 110 7.58 -34.04 2.30
C ALA A 110 6.22 -34.06 1.60
N CYS A 111 5.96 -33.05 0.77
CA CYS A 111 4.73 -32.91 0.00
C CYS A 111 4.91 -33.31 -1.46
N THR A 112 3.85 -33.88 -2.05
CA THR A 112 3.74 -33.95 -3.52
C THR A 112 3.58 -32.55 -4.10
N PRO A 113 3.88 -32.34 -5.40
CA PRO A 113 3.74 -31.02 -6.02
C PRO A 113 2.35 -30.39 -5.86
N ILE A 114 1.28 -31.20 -5.90
CA ILE A 114 -0.09 -30.69 -5.73
C ILE A 114 -0.40 -30.30 -4.28
N GLN A 115 0.14 -31.05 -3.30
CA GLN A 115 0.01 -30.72 -1.88
C GLN A 115 0.79 -29.46 -1.53
N MET A 116 1.97 -29.28 -2.11
CA MET A 116 2.77 -28.06 -1.96
C MET A 116 2.01 -26.85 -2.52
N ALA A 117 1.43 -26.97 -3.72
CA ALA A 117 0.62 -25.89 -4.30
C ALA A 117 -0.62 -25.55 -3.44
N ALA A 118 -1.32 -26.56 -2.92
CA ALA A 118 -2.46 -26.35 -2.01
C ALA A 118 -2.02 -25.65 -0.72
N TYR A 119 -0.92 -26.10 -0.10
CA TYR A 119 -0.34 -25.48 1.09
C TYR A 119 0.04 -24.02 0.85
N ASP A 120 0.81 -23.75 -0.22
CA ASP A 120 1.30 -22.40 -0.53
C ASP A 120 0.13 -21.42 -0.77
N VAL A 121 -0.88 -21.83 -1.53
CA VAL A 121 -2.05 -20.99 -1.83
C VAL A 121 -2.89 -20.74 -0.58
N GLN A 122 -3.08 -21.75 0.27
CA GLN A 122 -3.85 -21.62 1.52
C GLN A 122 -3.13 -20.74 2.54
N HIS A 123 -1.82 -20.93 2.70
CA HIS A 123 -1.00 -20.11 3.60
C HIS A 123 -0.97 -18.66 3.13
N TRP A 124 -0.73 -18.46 1.83
CA TRP A 124 -0.80 -17.14 1.21
C TRP A 124 -2.15 -16.47 1.40
N ALA A 125 -3.25 -17.20 1.28
CA ALA A 125 -4.60 -16.66 1.45
C ALA A 125 -4.85 -16.22 2.89
N ALA A 126 -4.40 -17.02 3.87
CA ALA A 126 -4.48 -16.66 5.28
C ALA A 126 -3.66 -15.39 5.59
N ASP A 127 -2.42 -15.30 5.09
CA ASP A 127 -1.55 -14.14 5.28
C ASP A 127 -2.10 -12.88 4.61
N MET A 128 -2.62 -13.00 3.38
CA MET A 128 -3.24 -11.90 2.67
C MET A 128 -4.51 -11.43 3.40
N ALA A 129 -5.34 -12.35 3.88
CA ALA A 129 -6.55 -12.05 4.65
C ALA A 129 -6.25 -11.33 5.98
N ALA A 130 -5.12 -11.63 6.62
CA ALA A 130 -4.71 -10.97 7.86
C ALA A 130 -4.43 -9.48 7.67
N HIS A 131 -3.94 -9.09 6.49
CA HIS A 131 -3.64 -7.68 6.17
C HIS A 131 -4.78 -6.99 5.42
N PHE A 132 -5.48 -7.71 4.55
CA PHE A 132 -6.52 -7.19 3.67
C PHE A 132 -7.78 -8.06 3.70
N PRO A 133 -8.60 -8.05 4.77
CA PRO A 133 -9.71 -9.00 4.93
C PRO A 133 -10.75 -9.01 3.80
N THR A 134 -10.90 -7.90 3.09
CA THR A 134 -11.86 -7.69 2.00
C THR A 134 -11.26 -7.91 0.61
N TYR A 135 -10.05 -8.46 0.52
CA TYR A 135 -9.44 -8.74 -0.77
C TYR A 135 -10.16 -9.86 -1.53
N ALA A 136 -10.02 -9.83 -2.85
CA ALA A 136 -10.28 -10.98 -3.70
C ALA A 136 -9.10 -11.17 -4.64
N ALA A 137 -8.78 -12.42 -4.97
CA ALA A 137 -7.81 -12.70 -6.02
C ALA A 137 -8.30 -13.82 -6.94
N THR A 138 -7.94 -13.73 -8.20
CA THR A 138 -8.23 -14.73 -9.23
C THR A 138 -6.95 -15.05 -9.95
N VAL A 139 -6.67 -16.34 -10.09
CA VAL A 139 -5.55 -16.84 -10.87
C VAL A 139 -6.08 -17.62 -12.05
N ASN A 140 -5.61 -17.29 -13.24
CA ASN A 140 -5.97 -17.98 -14.48
C ASN A 140 -4.71 -18.53 -15.13
N CYS A 141 -4.66 -19.82 -15.42
CA CYS A 141 -3.54 -20.47 -16.09
C CYS A 141 -3.98 -21.06 -17.43
N SER A 142 -3.12 -20.98 -18.45
CA SER A 142 -3.30 -21.73 -19.69
C SER A 142 -2.81 -23.17 -19.49
N ASN A 143 -3.67 -24.18 -19.71
CA ASN A 143 -3.29 -25.60 -19.60
C ASN A 143 -3.24 -26.33 -20.95
N ASP A 144 -3.14 -25.59 -22.06
CA ASP A 144 -3.05 -26.16 -23.40
C ASP A 144 -1.82 -27.06 -23.52
N ILE A 145 -2.00 -28.33 -23.91
CA ILE A 145 -0.92 -29.32 -24.08
C ILE A 145 0.08 -28.88 -25.17
N SER A 146 -0.29 -27.95 -26.04
CA SER A 146 0.51 -27.44 -27.16
C SER A 146 1.26 -26.14 -26.87
N ARG A 147 1.13 -25.56 -25.67
CA ARG A 147 1.75 -24.27 -25.30
C ARG A 147 2.39 -24.34 -23.91
N PRO A 148 3.43 -23.52 -23.64
CA PRO A 148 3.94 -23.38 -22.28
C PRO A 148 2.86 -22.81 -21.38
N ILE A 149 2.72 -23.38 -20.18
CA ILE A 149 1.77 -22.90 -19.16
C ILE A 149 2.15 -21.47 -18.77
N ARG A 150 1.16 -20.58 -18.72
CA ARG A 150 1.29 -19.20 -18.27
C ARG A 150 0.12 -18.87 -17.36
N CYS A 151 0.41 -18.24 -16.23
CA CYS A 151 -0.60 -17.85 -15.27
C CYS A 151 -0.67 -16.32 -15.15
N SER A 152 -1.87 -15.78 -14.99
CA SER A 152 -2.12 -14.40 -14.58
C SER A 152 -2.80 -14.39 -13.22
N LEU A 153 -2.21 -13.68 -12.27
CA LEU A 153 -2.73 -13.48 -10.93
C LEU A 153 -3.29 -12.08 -10.88
N THR A 154 -4.53 -11.91 -10.50
CA THR A 154 -5.14 -10.59 -10.31
C THR A 154 -5.69 -10.51 -8.91
N ALA A 155 -5.18 -9.60 -8.09
CA ALA A 155 -5.80 -9.26 -6.80
C ALA A 155 -6.55 -7.93 -6.90
N THR A 156 -7.64 -7.83 -6.17
CA THR A 156 -8.41 -6.62 -5.94
C THR A 156 -8.56 -6.36 -4.45
N TRP A 157 -8.46 -5.10 -4.05
CA TRP A 157 -8.63 -4.68 -2.66
C TRP A 157 -9.27 -3.29 -2.60
N SER A 158 -9.91 -2.99 -1.48
CA SER A 158 -10.48 -1.66 -1.20
C SER A 158 -9.44 -0.76 -0.54
N GLU A 159 -9.26 0.44 -1.08
CA GLU A 159 -8.48 1.50 -0.45
C GLU A 159 -9.41 2.58 0.10
N HIS A 160 -9.19 2.98 1.35
CA HIS A 160 -9.90 4.11 1.94
C HIS A 160 -9.17 5.40 1.59
N TYR A 161 -9.87 6.33 0.92
CA TYR A 161 -9.38 7.68 0.67
C TYR A 161 -10.21 8.71 1.43
N LEU A 162 -9.52 9.76 1.90
CA LEU A 162 -10.15 10.94 2.48
C LEU A 162 -10.51 11.88 1.34
N ALA A 163 -11.81 12.13 1.12
CA ALA A 163 -12.25 13.10 0.14
C ALA A 163 -11.89 14.52 0.60
N TYR A 164 -10.94 15.18 -0.10
CA TYR A 164 -10.54 16.56 0.19
C TYR A 164 -11.49 17.63 -0.39
N ASN A 165 -12.43 17.23 -1.27
CA ASN A 165 -13.13 18.14 -2.18
C ASN A 165 -14.66 18.23 -1.99
N GLN A 166 -15.21 17.76 -0.87
CA GLN A 166 -16.59 18.09 -0.53
C GLN A 166 -16.58 19.30 0.40
N THR A 167 -16.81 20.47 -0.18
CA THR A 167 -17.22 21.66 0.56
C THR A 167 -18.47 21.32 1.36
N THR A 168 -18.56 21.85 2.58
CA THR A 168 -19.63 21.69 3.60
C THR A 168 -19.63 20.40 4.43
N ALA A 169 -19.29 20.58 5.72
CA ALA A 169 -19.63 19.87 6.97
C ALA A 169 -20.60 18.66 7.02
N ALA A 170 -20.74 17.83 6.00
CA ALA A 170 -21.48 16.58 6.06
C ALA A 170 -20.78 15.52 5.20
N GLN A 171 -20.62 14.33 5.78
CA GLN A 171 -20.04 13.13 5.19
C GLN A 171 -18.52 13.00 5.27
N THR A 172 -18.05 12.68 6.48
CA THR A 172 -16.96 11.70 6.69
C THR A 172 -17.41 10.31 6.21
N SER A 173 -17.80 10.17 4.95
CA SER A 173 -17.87 8.85 4.31
C SER A 173 -16.49 8.57 3.75
N ALA A 174 -15.74 7.68 4.39
CA ALA A 174 -14.55 7.09 3.79
C ALA A 174 -15.00 6.51 2.45
N MET A 175 -14.60 7.15 1.36
CA MET A 175 -14.89 6.62 0.04
C MET A 175 -13.89 5.48 -0.18
N ALA A 176 -14.38 4.33 -0.62
CA ALA A 176 -13.57 3.15 -0.87
C ALA A 176 -13.39 2.99 -2.38
N ALA A 177 -12.14 2.99 -2.86
CA ALA A 177 -11.82 2.72 -4.25
C ALA A 177 -11.32 1.29 -4.34
N THR A 178 -11.92 0.50 -5.23
CA THR A 178 -11.39 -0.83 -5.53
C THR A 178 -10.22 -0.69 -6.47
N GLN A 179 -9.04 -1.09 -6.01
CA GLN A 179 -7.84 -1.18 -6.84
C GLN A 179 -7.65 -2.62 -7.32
N SER A 180 -6.89 -2.78 -8.41
CA SER A 180 -6.46 -4.07 -8.92
C SER A 180 -4.97 -4.07 -9.26
N LEU A 181 -4.33 -5.23 -9.09
CA LEU A 181 -2.95 -5.49 -9.51
C LEU A 181 -2.90 -6.87 -10.16
N THR A 182 -2.29 -6.93 -11.35
CA THR A 182 -2.10 -8.17 -12.09
C THR A 182 -0.61 -8.48 -12.24
N LEU A 183 -0.22 -9.70 -11.88
CA LEU A 183 1.10 -10.26 -12.13
C LEU A 183 1.00 -11.43 -13.11
N HIS A 184 2.05 -11.63 -13.90
CA HIS A 184 2.15 -12.76 -14.82
C HIS A 184 3.28 -13.68 -14.39
N VAL A 185 2.98 -14.98 -14.33
CA VAL A 185 3.93 -16.02 -13.91
C VAL A 185 4.08 -17.04 -15.02
N GLN A 186 5.32 -17.41 -15.26
CA GLN A 186 5.75 -18.36 -16.28
C GLN A 186 6.81 -19.27 -15.63
N PRO A 187 7.03 -20.49 -16.15
CA PRO A 187 8.06 -21.40 -15.64
C PRO A 187 9.48 -20.85 -15.81
#